data_AF-A0A9W4LIE4-F1
#
_entry.id   AF-A0A9W4LIE4-F1
#
_cell.length_a   1.000
_cell.length_b   1.000
_cell.length_c   1.000
_cell.angle_alpha   90.00
_cell.angle_beta   90.00
_cell.angle_gamma   90.00
#
_symmetry.space_group_name_H-M   'P 1'
#
loop_
_entity.id
_entity.type
_entity.pdbx_description
1 polymer ?
#
loop_
_entity_poly.entity_id
_entity_poly.type
_entity_poly.pdbx_seq_one_letter_code
_entity_poly.pdbx_strand_id
1 'polypeptide(L)'
;MATIELRTDTGEPIGYLLFAGPGGKLEPGEYDCVFIFLPIEENLRSDLRGRFILDHGKREFRAIVTRAAGGISVRVNLRTGWTLALKGAEGRMLWQAQHGNGRLTGSAIEVSQK
;
A
#
# COMPACT_ATOMS: atom_id res chain seq x y z
N MET A 1 7.92 -10.41 8.87
CA MET A 1 6.75 -9.76 8.26
C MET A 1 6.89 -8.25 8.45
N ALA A 2 6.77 -7.48 7.38
CA ALA A 2 6.69 -6.02 7.45
C ALA A 2 5.24 -5.58 7.21
N THR A 3 4.77 -4.59 7.95
CA THR A 3 3.40 -4.08 7.82
C THR A 3 3.46 -2.59 7.53
N ILE A 4 2.74 -2.15 6.50
CA ILE A 4 2.60 -0.74 6.15
C ILE A 4 1.14 -0.35 6.28
N GLU A 5 0.84 0.61 7.14
CA GLU A 5 -0.48 1.25 7.18
C GLU A 5 -0.59 2.31 6.08
N LEU A 6 -1.64 2.24 5.27
CA LEU A 6 -1.98 3.24 4.27
C LEU A 6 -3.03 4.20 4.86
N ARG A 7 -2.81 5.50 4.67
CA ARG A 7 -3.70 6.58 5.10
C ARG A 7 -4.02 7.53 3.96
N THR A 8 -5.19 8.14 3.96
CA THR A 8 -5.54 9.24 3.04
C THR A 8 -4.65 10.47 3.27
N ASP A 9 -4.76 11.46 2.39
CA ASP A 9 -4.14 12.79 2.58
C ASP A 9 -4.67 13.53 3.82
N THR A 10 -5.87 13.18 4.32
CA THR A 10 -6.44 13.69 5.58
C THR A 10 -5.97 12.92 6.82
N GLY A 11 -5.18 11.85 6.64
CA GLY A 11 -4.63 11.03 7.72
C GLY A 11 -5.52 9.88 8.18
N GLU A 12 -6.67 9.68 7.55
CA GLU A 12 -7.60 8.58 7.83
C GLU A 12 -7.00 7.24 7.37
N PRO A 13 -6.96 6.20 8.22
CA PRO A 13 -6.41 4.91 7.83
C PRO A 13 -7.38 4.17 6.90
N ILE A 14 -6.88 3.63 5.79
CA ILE A 14 -7.69 2.90 4.80
C ILE A 14 -7.39 1.40 4.77
N GLY A 15 -6.26 0.99 5.32
CA GLY A 15 -5.85 -0.42 5.36
C GLY A 15 -4.35 -0.60 5.55
N TYR A 16 -3.91 -1.83 5.37
CA TYR A 16 -2.55 -2.29 5.58
C TYR A 16 -2.06 -3.10 4.38
N LEU A 17 -0.79 -2.94 4.01
CA LEU A 17 -0.06 -3.90 3.21
C LEU A 17 0.81 -4.76 4.13
N LEU A 18 0.62 -6.06 4.09
CA LEU A 18 1.40 -7.02 4.85
C LEU A 18 2.32 -7.75 3.89
N PHE A 19 3.63 -7.70 4.15
CA PHE A 19 4.65 -8.31 3.31
C PHE A 19 5.23 -9.54 3.99
N ALA A 20 5.16 -10.67 3.29
CA ALA A 20 5.79 -11.91 3.73
C ALA A 20 7.30 -11.83 3.42
N GLY A 21 8.12 -11.69 4.47
CA GLY A 21 9.56 -11.59 4.31
C GLY A 21 10.33 -11.82 5.61
N PRO A 22 11.59 -12.34 5.52
CA PRO A 22 12.45 -12.59 6.67
C PRO A 22 12.87 -11.27 7.34
N GLY A 23 13.04 -11.28 8.66
CA GLY A 23 13.66 -10.17 9.41
C GLY A 23 12.78 -8.94 9.68
N GLY A 24 11.53 -8.92 9.22
CA GLY A 24 10.56 -7.88 9.60
C GLY A 24 10.80 -6.49 9.00
N LYS A 25 11.76 -6.35 8.07
CA LYS A 25 12.06 -5.12 7.34
C LYS A 25 11.89 -5.35 5.83
N LEU A 26 11.53 -4.28 5.12
CA LEU A 26 11.49 -4.29 3.66
C LEU A 26 12.87 -3.97 3.09
N GLU A 27 13.55 -5.02 2.64
CA GLU A 27 14.79 -4.89 1.88
C GLU A 27 14.50 -4.98 0.37
N PRO A 28 15.44 -4.57 -0.51
CA PRO A 28 15.27 -4.72 -1.95
C PRO A 28 15.03 -6.18 -2.35
N GLY A 29 13.99 -6.43 -3.15
CA GLY A 29 13.61 -7.78 -3.57
C GLY A 29 12.14 -7.91 -3.96
N GLU A 30 11.72 -9.13 -4.28
CA GLU A 30 10.33 -9.47 -4.55
C GLU A 30 9.65 -10.02 -3.30
N TYR A 31 8.41 -9.60 -3.07
CA TYR A 31 7.62 -9.98 -1.91
C TYR A 31 6.19 -10.34 -2.33
N ASP A 32 5.66 -11.41 -1.75
CA ASP A 32 4.21 -11.58 -1.69
C ASP A 32 3.65 -10.64 -0.62
N CYS A 33 2.55 -9.97 -0.94
CA CYS A 33 1.88 -9.10 -0.01
C CYS A 33 0.36 -9.20 -0.07
N VAL A 34 -0.30 -8.92 1.05
CA VAL A 34 -1.75 -8.86 1.16
C VAL A 34 -2.18 -7.45 1.49
N PHE A 35 -3.18 -6.93 0.77
CA PHE A 35 -3.83 -5.69 1.16
C PHE A 35 -5.04 -5.99 2.06
N ILE A 36 -4.96 -5.61 3.34
CA ILE A 36 -6.06 -5.74 4.30
C ILE A 36 -6.69 -4.36 4.48
N PHE A 37 -7.93 -4.20 4.04
CA PHE A 37 -8.64 -2.94 4.25
C PHE A 37 -9.20 -2.84 5.67
N LEU A 38 -9.24 -1.62 6.19
CA LEU A 38 -10.03 -1.31 7.38
C LEU A 38 -11.49 -1.07 6.97
N PRO A 39 -12.48 -1.40 7.82
CA PRO A 39 -13.88 -1.16 7.49
C PRO A 39 -14.08 0.29 7.10
N ILE A 40 -14.73 0.48 5.96
CA ILE A 40 -14.98 1.78 5.39
C ILE A 40 -16.47 2.08 5.54
N GLU A 41 -16.81 3.31 5.89
CA GLU A 41 -18.20 3.78 5.90
C GLU A 41 -18.91 3.47 4.56
N GLU A 42 -20.20 3.12 4.60
CA GLU A 42 -20.97 2.65 3.42
C GLU A 42 -20.93 3.62 2.23
N ASN A 43 -20.82 4.91 2.52
CA ASN A 43 -20.73 6.06 1.63
C ASN A 43 -19.51 6.08 0.71
N LEU A 44 -18.47 5.26 0.96
CA LEU A 44 -17.28 5.23 0.10
C LEU A 44 -17.41 4.28 -1.10
N ARG A 45 -18.46 3.45 -1.17
CA ARG A 45 -18.72 2.55 -2.31
C ARG A 45 -18.89 3.28 -3.64
N SER A 46 -19.31 4.54 -3.61
CA SER A 46 -19.52 5.39 -4.80
C SER A 46 -18.30 6.24 -5.17
N ASP A 47 -17.28 6.33 -4.31
CA ASP A 47 -16.02 7.04 -4.56
C ASP A 47 -14.94 6.07 -5.07
N LEU A 48 -14.03 6.56 -5.89
CA LEU A 48 -12.85 5.87 -6.40
C LEU A 48 -12.06 5.18 -5.28
N ARG A 49 -12.03 5.77 -4.08
CA ARG A 49 -11.41 5.17 -2.88
C ARG A 49 -12.07 3.85 -2.49
N GLY A 50 -13.40 3.82 -2.29
CA GLY A 50 -14.05 2.57 -1.91
C GLY A 50 -14.02 1.53 -3.02
N ARG A 51 -14.05 1.95 -4.30
CA ARG A 51 -13.81 1.06 -5.44
C ARG A 51 -12.42 0.40 -5.35
N PHE A 52 -11.37 1.19 -5.12
CA PHE A 52 -10.01 0.68 -4.93
C PHE A 52 -9.94 -0.31 -3.76
N ILE A 53 -10.56 0.00 -2.62
CA ILE A 53 -10.57 -0.92 -1.48
C ILE A 53 -11.31 -2.23 -1.77
N LEU A 54 -12.51 -2.16 -2.35
CA LEU A 54 -13.31 -3.34 -2.65
C LEU A 54 -12.65 -4.27 -3.68
N ASP A 55 -11.98 -3.68 -4.67
CA ASP A 55 -11.36 -4.44 -5.76
C ASP A 55 -10.10 -5.19 -5.28
N HIS A 56 -9.37 -4.64 -4.31
CA HIS A 56 -8.06 -5.15 -3.90
C HIS A 56 -8.01 -5.75 -2.49
N GLY A 57 -8.98 -5.46 -1.64
CA GLY A 57 -9.02 -5.91 -0.26
C GLY A 57 -9.03 -7.43 -0.10
N LYS A 58 -8.26 -7.92 0.87
CA LYS A 58 -8.10 -9.35 1.24
C LYS A 58 -7.58 -10.22 0.10
N ARG A 59 -6.82 -9.65 -0.83
CA ARG A 59 -6.19 -10.36 -1.94
C ARG A 59 -4.67 -10.32 -1.82
N GLU A 60 -4.04 -11.36 -2.37
CA GLU A 60 -2.59 -11.49 -2.50
C GLU A 60 -2.10 -10.85 -3.80
N PHE A 61 -0.97 -10.17 -3.70
CA PHE A 61 -0.29 -9.47 -4.77
C PHE A 61 1.22 -9.70 -4.69
N ARG A 62 1.90 -9.37 -5.78
CA ARG A 62 3.36 -9.30 -5.80
C ARG A 62 3.82 -7.85 -5.74
N ALA A 63 4.83 -7.63 -4.93
CA ALA A 63 5.48 -6.34 -4.78
C ALA A 63 6.96 -6.44 -5.14
N ILE A 64 7.48 -5.40 -5.77
CA ILE A 64 8.90 -5.21 -6.02
C ILE A 64 9.37 -4.05 -5.14
N VAL A 65 10.34 -4.32 -4.27
CA VAL A 65 10.99 -3.33 -3.41
C VAL A 65 12.34 -2.98 -4.02
N THR A 66 12.61 -1.69 -4.15
CA THR A 66 13.88 -1.14 -4.64
C THR A 66 14.41 -0.10 -3.66
N ARG A 67 15.74 0.05 -3.59
CA ARG A 67 16.39 1.11 -2.80
C ARG A 67 17.03 2.12 -3.75
N ALA A 68 16.76 3.40 -3.51
CA ALA A 68 17.35 4.52 -4.22
C ALA A 68 17.92 5.53 -3.22
N ALA A 69 18.66 6.54 -3.70
CA ALA A 69 19.28 7.56 -2.86
C ALA A 69 18.29 8.33 -1.94
N GLY A 70 16.98 8.26 -2.24
CA GLY A 70 15.91 8.87 -1.44
C GLY A 70 15.11 7.90 -0.55
N GLY A 71 15.58 6.66 -0.37
CA GLY A 71 14.93 5.66 0.48
C GLY A 71 14.42 4.43 -0.30
N ILE A 72 13.34 3.82 0.19
CA ILE A 72 12.73 2.65 -0.44
C ILE A 72 11.60 3.07 -1.40
N SER A 73 11.47 2.32 -2.48
CA SER A 73 10.29 2.37 -3.33
C SER A 73 9.70 0.97 -3.47
N VAL A 74 8.41 0.86 -3.22
CA VAL A 74 7.66 -0.38 -3.32
C VAL A 74 6.65 -0.23 -4.45
N ARG A 75 6.63 -1.17 -5.40
CA ARG A 75 5.62 -1.23 -6.46
C ARG A 75 4.83 -2.52 -6.33
N VAL A 76 3.53 -2.40 -6.08
CA VAL A 76 2.61 -3.54 -6.01
C VAL A 76 1.88 -3.67 -7.33
N ASN A 77 1.99 -4.84 -7.95
CA ASN A 77 1.28 -5.17 -9.18
C ASN A 77 -0.12 -5.67 -8.83
N LEU A 78 -1.12 -4.81 -9.03
CA LEU A 78 -2.52 -5.15 -8.82
C LEU A 78 -3.07 -5.67 -10.14
N ARG A 79 -3.53 -6.93 -10.16
CA ARG A 79 -3.99 -7.68 -11.37
C ARG A 79 -5.17 -7.04 -12.13
N THR A 80 -5.67 -5.92 -11.64
CA THR A 80 -6.80 -5.14 -12.12
C THR A 80 -6.39 -3.98 -13.05
N GLY A 81 -5.08 -3.84 -13.33
CA GLY A 81 -4.55 -2.70 -14.07
C GLY A 81 -4.22 -1.48 -13.21
N TRP A 82 -4.47 -1.57 -11.89
CA TRP A 82 -3.99 -0.57 -10.94
C TRP A 82 -2.49 -0.75 -10.68
N THR A 83 -1.77 0.35 -10.54
CA THR A 83 -0.42 0.35 -9.97
C THR A 83 -0.46 1.06 -8.63
N LEU A 84 -0.05 0.38 -7.56
CA LEU A 84 0.18 0.98 -6.25
C LEU A 84 1.69 1.14 -6.03
N ALA A 85 2.11 2.36 -5.77
CA ALA A 85 3.50 2.69 -5.50
C ALA A 85 3.63 3.34 -4.12
N LEU A 86 4.67 2.98 -3.39
CA LEU A 86 5.10 3.65 -2.17
C LEU A 86 6.51 4.20 -2.39
N LYS A 87 6.78 5.39 -1.85
CA LYS A 87 8.10 6.01 -1.90
C LYS A 87 8.34 6.79 -0.63
N GLY A 88 9.50 6.59 -0.01
CA GLY A 88 9.91 7.36 1.16
C GLY A 88 11.10 6.75 1.88
N ALA A 89 11.38 7.28 3.06
CA ALA A 89 12.49 6.84 3.90
C ALA A 89 11.94 6.33 5.25
N GLU A 90 12.72 5.42 5.85
CA GLU A 90 12.51 4.75 7.14
C GLU A 90 11.36 5.32 8.01
N GLY A 91 10.25 4.58 8.04
CA GLY A 91 9.08 4.87 8.88
C GLY A 91 8.01 5.78 8.26
N ARG A 92 8.31 6.59 7.23
CA ARG A 92 7.33 7.47 6.56
C ARG A 92 7.45 7.44 5.04
N MET A 93 6.36 7.05 4.41
CA MET A 93 6.22 6.91 2.96
C MET A 93 5.03 7.71 2.46
N LEU A 94 5.07 8.06 1.18
CA LEU A 94 3.90 8.47 0.42
C LEU A 94 3.45 7.29 -0.43
N TRP A 95 2.15 7.11 -0.60
CA TRP A 95 1.62 6.14 -1.54
C TRP A 95 0.79 6.81 -2.62
N GLN A 96 0.75 6.16 -3.78
CA GLN A 96 -0.08 6.54 -4.90
C GLN A 96 -0.65 5.28 -5.54
N ALA A 97 -1.96 5.25 -5.78
CA ALA A 97 -2.59 4.25 -6.63
C ALA A 97 -3.10 4.92 -7.91
N GLN A 98 -2.82 4.31 -9.07
CA GLN A 98 -3.22 4.85 -10.37
C GLN A 98 -3.88 3.78 -11.24
N HIS A 99 -4.96 4.16 -11.93
CA HIS A 99 -5.64 3.35 -12.95
C HIS A 99 -6.31 4.26 -13.99
N GLY A 100 -5.84 4.20 -15.24
CA GLY A 100 -6.23 5.16 -16.28
C GLY A 100 -5.97 6.59 -15.82
N ASN A 101 -7.04 7.41 -15.80
CA ASN A 101 -7.01 8.80 -15.31
C ASN A 101 -7.30 8.92 -13.81
N GLY A 102 -7.69 7.83 -13.14
CA GLY A 102 -7.93 7.80 -11.71
C GLY A 102 -6.61 7.79 -10.94
N ARG A 103 -6.49 8.67 -9.94
CA ARG A 103 -5.34 8.73 -9.03
C ARG A 103 -5.81 8.89 -7.59
N LEU A 104 -5.26 8.07 -6.71
CA LEU A 104 -5.39 8.18 -5.26
C LEU A 104 -4.00 8.42 -4.66
N THR A 105 -3.93 9.24 -3.63
CA THR A 105 -2.70 9.59 -2.92
C THR A 105 -2.91 9.55 -1.42
N GLY A 106 -1.82 9.44 -0.69
CA GLY A 106 -1.84 9.49 0.76
C GLY A 106 -0.48 9.26 1.40
N SER A 107 -0.51 9.11 2.71
CA SER A 107 0.66 8.79 3.52
C SER A 107 0.67 7.32 3.93
N ALA A 108 1.85 6.77 4.16
CA ALA A 108 2.05 5.39 4.55
C ALA A 108 3.09 5.30 5.67
N ILE A 109 2.84 4.45 6.65
CA ILE A 109 3.67 4.34 7.87
C ILE A 109 4.02 2.87 8.07
N GLU A 110 5.31 2.58 8.25
CA GLU A 110 5.74 1.25 8.65
C GLU A 110 5.38 1.04 10.13
N VAL A 111 4.58 0.02 10.39
CA VAL A 111 4.14 -0.34 11.75
C VAL A 111 4.94 -1.55 12.19
N SER A 112 5.91 -1.34 13.07
CA SER A 112 6.63 -2.43 13.75
C SER A 112 5.67 -3.16 14.68
N GLN A 113 5.50 -4.47 14.48
CA GLN A 113 4.90 -5.31 15.51
C GLN A 113 5.92 -5.46 16.64
N LYS A 114 5.61 -4.90 17.82
CA LYS A 114 6.37 -5.13 19.06
C LYS A 114 6.05 -6.50 19.63
#